data_AF-A0A955GQV2-F1
#
_entry.id   AF-A0A955GQV2-F1
#
_cell.length_a   1.000
_cell.length_b   1.000
_cell.length_c   1.000
_cell.angle_alpha   90.00
_cell.angle_beta   90.00
_cell.angle_gamma   90.00
#
_symmetry.space_group_name_H-M   'P 1'
#
loop_
_entity.id
_entity.type
_entity.pdbx_description
1 polymer ?
#
loop_
_entity_poly.entity_id
_entity_poly.type
_entity_poly.pdbx_seq_one_letter_code
_entity_poly.pdbx_strand_id
1 'polypeptide(L)'
;MQPSNNLPLPEDPNAPANSAGGSSDPAVNIIRSKIDKLYEKEPAAKEEVKEIQETGVHSKHQAFMEQLQQSGASTAQIQVAWHKYYQSLNDKEKKQVWREFYQHQPETPAVSRAKHVSAPHQASSTHNPSNQMKPKHNLYGSVDQIPLDNSEKTKMRQKIATKVSARGKLKPKHHLQSLLFGLGMGLAVLTIFMFGFFNERFVAPFITPSKTASASPIIIDPNSSGTVGPESKLIIPKLNVEVPVVYDVPSNEEKDIQKGLEDGVVHYPTTPFPGQKGNVSIVGHSSNNIFNPGKYKYVFTLLNRLQEGDTFFINYNGQRYVYKIYKKHIVKPSDVYVLGPQSEKESTATLITCDPPGTNVNRLVLVGEQVSPEPLKNVAGASTGGQNVSQPATVPGNSRSLFDRLFGRD
;
A
#
# COMPACT_ATOMS: atom_id res chain seq x y z
N MET A 1 50.96 2.37 21.81
CA MET A 1 51.42 1.20 21.05
C MET A 1 50.29 0.18 21.01
N GLN A 2 49.70 -0.07 19.84
CA GLN A 2 49.07 -1.35 19.45
C GLN A 2 50.18 -2.30 18.91
N PRO A 3 49.94 -3.58 18.52
CA PRO A 3 48.94 -4.60 18.93
C PRO A 3 49.55 -6.04 19.05
N SER A 4 48.75 -7.05 19.43
CA SER A 4 48.58 -8.29 18.62
C SER A 4 47.41 -9.16 19.13
N ASN A 5 46.48 -9.43 18.21
CA ASN A 5 45.41 -10.42 18.30
C ASN A 5 45.96 -11.80 17.90
N ASN A 6 45.48 -12.88 18.52
CA ASN A 6 45.31 -14.18 17.87
C ASN A 6 44.39 -15.09 18.71
N LEU A 7 43.12 -15.18 18.31
CA LEU A 7 42.25 -16.31 18.66
C LEU A 7 42.36 -17.36 17.54
N PRO A 8 42.52 -18.66 17.83
CA PRO A 8 42.58 -19.71 16.82
C PRO A 8 41.18 -20.06 16.28
N LEU A 9 41.07 -20.07 14.94
CA LEU A 9 40.02 -20.75 14.17
C LEU A 9 40.48 -22.18 13.83
N PRO A 10 39.57 -23.16 13.76
CA PRO A 10 39.72 -24.27 12.80
C PRO A 10 38.37 -24.61 12.13
N GLU A 11 38.21 -25.16 10.93
CA GLU A 11 38.97 -25.40 9.69
C GLU A 11 37.88 -25.72 8.62
N ASP A 12 38.23 -25.63 7.34
CA ASP A 12 37.40 -25.66 6.11
C ASP A 12 36.61 -27.00 5.85
N PRO A 13 35.60 -27.11 4.94
CA PRO A 13 34.34 -27.80 5.18
C PRO A 13 34.21 -29.03 4.23
N ASN A 14 35.32 -29.68 3.89
CA ASN A 14 35.37 -30.76 2.88
C ASN A 14 36.10 -32.02 3.40
N ALA A 15 35.66 -32.56 4.53
CA ALA A 15 36.11 -33.87 5.01
C ALA A 15 34.95 -34.89 4.96
N PRO A 16 35.00 -35.95 4.12
CA PRO A 16 34.05 -37.06 4.22
C PRO A 16 34.46 -37.93 5.41
N ALA A 17 33.78 -37.76 6.54
CA ALA A 17 33.93 -38.63 7.69
C ALA A 17 33.07 -39.89 7.52
N ASN A 18 33.71 -40.99 7.12
CA ASN A 18 33.25 -42.34 7.44
C ASN A 18 33.10 -42.45 8.97
N SER A 19 31.87 -42.61 9.46
CA SER A 19 31.62 -43.24 10.76
C SER A 19 30.65 -44.41 10.58
N ALA A 20 31.22 -45.60 10.71
CA ALA A 20 30.51 -46.84 10.82
C ALA A 20 29.65 -46.83 12.09
N GLY A 21 28.35 -46.97 11.91
CA GLY A 21 27.33 -47.06 12.96
C GLY A 21 25.99 -47.41 12.32
N GLY A 22 25.91 -48.60 11.73
CA GLY A 22 24.78 -49.04 10.92
C GLY A 22 23.49 -49.18 11.73
N SER A 23 22.55 -48.27 11.55
CA SER A 23 21.14 -48.57 11.75
C SER A 23 20.64 -49.33 10.53
N SER A 24 20.35 -50.63 10.72
CA SER A 24 19.76 -51.52 9.72
C SER A 24 18.26 -51.25 9.55
N ASP A 25 17.89 -49.99 9.33
CA ASP A 25 16.52 -49.64 8.99
C ASP A 25 16.38 -49.54 7.46
N PRO A 26 15.66 -50.47 6.82
CA PRO A 26 15.48 -50.44 5.37
C PRO A 26 14.82 -49.15 4.88
N ALA A 27 14.01 -48.47 5.72
CA ALA A 27 13.41 -47.19 5.35
C ALA A 27 14.48 -46.07 5.21
N VAL A 28 15.48 -46.05 6.09
CA VAL A 28 16.56 -45.05 6.05
C VAL A 28 17.44 -45.24 4.83
N ASN A 29 17.71 -46.49 4.44
CA ASN A 29 18.48 -46.77 3.23
C ASN A 29 17.72 -46.40 1.95
N ILE A 30 16.38 -46.57 1.93
CA ILE A 30 15.56 -46.10 0.80
C ILE A 30 15.58 -44.57 0.71
N ILE A 31 15.48 -43.87 1.85
CA ILE A 31 15.53 -42.40 1.88
C ILE A 31 16.89 -41.91 1.38
N ARG A 32 18.00 -42.49 1.85
CA ARG A 32 19.35 -42.17 1.34
C ARG A 32 19.47 -42.41 -0.16
N SER A 33 19.04 -43.57 -0.66
CA SER A 33 19.08 -43.87 -2.10
C SER A 33 18.23 -42.90 -2.96
N LYS A 34 17.13 -42.39 -2.41
CA LYS A 34 16.28 -41.39 -3.07
C LYS A 34 16.93 -40.01 -3.06
N ILE A 35 17.60 -39.64 -1.97
CA ILE A 35 18.36 -38.41 -1.85
C ILE A 35 19.55 -38.45 -2.81
N ASP A 36 20.33 -39.52 -2.82
CA ASP A 36 21.48 -39.67 -3.71
C ASP A 36 21.07 -39.61 -5.19
N LYS A 37 19.93 -40.21 -5.56
CA LYS A 37 19.33 -40.08 -6.91
C LYS A 37 18.84 -38.68 -7.25
N LEU A 38 18.48 -37.86 -6.26
CA LEU A 38 18.13 -36.45 -6.50
C LEU A 38 19.37 -35.61 -6.76
N TYR A 39 20.52 -35.98 -6.18
CA TYR A 39 21.80 -35.27 -6.33
C TYR A 39 22.74 -35.84 -7.41
N GLU A 40 22.39 -36.96 -8.06
CA GLU A 40 23.15 -37.56 -9.18
C GLU A 40 23.24 -36.66 -10.44
N LYS A 41 22.45 -35.58 -10.52
CA LYS A 41 22.37 -34.67 -11.68
C LYS A 41 22.49 -33.19 -11.32
N GLU A 42 23.22 -32.85 -10.26
CA GLU A 42 23.71 -31.47 -10.13
C GLU A 42 25.03 -31.39 -10.92
N PRO A 43 25.14 -30.51 -11.94
CA PRO A 43 26.44 -30.23 -12.53
C PRO A 43 27.37 -29.74 -11.41
N ALA A 44 28.64 -30.15 -11.44
CA ALA A 44 29.58 -29.74 -10.42
C ALA A 44 29.56 -28.21 -10.34
N ALA A 45 29.59 -27.61 -9.13
CA ALA A 45 29.64 -26.14 -8.99
C ALA A 45 30.78 -25.50 -9.81
N LYS A 46 31.81 -26.26 -10.16
CA LYS A 46 32.89 -25.85 -11.07
C LYS A 46 32.49 -25.79 -12.55
N GLU A 47 31.54 -26.60 -12.99
CA GLU A 47 30.95 -26.57 -14.34
C GLU A 47 29.92 -25.44 -14.45
N GLU A 48 29.12 -25.17 -13.41
CA GLU A 48 28.24 -23.98 -13.38
C GLU A 48 29.06 -22.68 -13.38
N VAL A 49 30.16 -22.62 -12.63
CA VAL A 49 31.08 -21.46 -12.65
C VAL A 49 31.77 -21.32 -14.01
N LYS A 50 32.04 -22.42 -14.72
CA LYS A 50 32.60 -22.40 -16.08
C LYS A 50 31.58 -21.93 -17.11
N GLU A 51 30.32 -22.34 -16.97
CA GLU A 51 29.21 -21.90 -17.82
C GLU A 51 28.89 -20.40 -17.63
N ILE A 52 29.00 -19.89 -16.39
CA ILE A 52 28.92 -18.45 -16.08
C ILE A 52 30.08 -17.67 -16.71
N GLN A 53 31.28 -18.28 -16.80
CA GLN A 53 32.45 -17.63 -17.39
C GLN A 53 32.47 -17.66 -18.92
N GLU A 54 31.75 -18.60 -19.55
CA GLU A 54 31.67 -18.77 -21.01
C GLU A 54 30.50 -18.02 -21.67
N THR A 55 29.49 -17.55 -20.92
CA THR A 55 28.45 -16.62 -21.45
C THR A 55 28.93 -15.16 -21.46
N GLY A 56 30.05 -14.90 -22.13
CA GLY A 56 30.60 -13.56 -22.28
C GLY A 56 29.70 -12.64 -23.11
N VAL A 57 28.99 -11.72 -22.46
CA VAL A 57 29.20 -10.24 -22.51
C VAL A 57 28.11 -9.63 -21.63
N HIS A 58 28.38 -9.44 -20.34
CA HIS A 58 27.52 -8.59 -19.52
C HIS A 58 27.56 -7.16 -20.05
N SER A 59 26.40 -6.51 -20.09
CA SER A 59 26.38 -5.08 -20.38
C SER A 59 27.12 -4.32 -19.27
N LYS A 60 27.60 -3.11 -19.58
CA LYS A 60 28.18 -2.24 -18.55
C LYS A 60 27.23 -1.94 -17.38
N HIS A 61 25.91 -2.08 -17.57
CA HIS A 61 24.90 -1.88 -16.53
C HIS A 61 24.73 -3.13 -15.66
N GLN A 62 24.78 -4.32 -16.28
CA GLN A 62 24.78 -5.60 -15.57
C GLN A 62 26.06 -5.76 -14.73
N ALA A 63 27.21 -5.44 -15.30
CA ALA A 63 28.49 -5.45 -14.58
C ALA A 63 28.48 -4.48 -13.39
N PHE A 64 27.88 -3.29 -13.55
CA PHE A 64 27.73 -2.34 -12.45
C PHE A 64 26.81 -2.87 -11.33
N MET A 65 25.71 -3.54 -11.70
CA MET A 65 24.82 -4.16 -10.73
C MET A 65 25.47 -5.31 -9.96
N GLU A 66 26.23 -6.15 -10.67
CA GLU A 66 26.98 -7.24 -10.07
C GLU A 66 28.04 -6.71 -9.10
N GLN A 67 28.78 -5.67 -9.49
CA GLN A 67 29.74 -4.99 -8.63
C GLN A 67 29.07 -4.43 -7.36
N LEU A 68 27.87 -3.84 -7.48
CA LEU A 68 27.12 -3.36 -6.32
C LEU A 68 26.70 -4.50 -5.39
N GLN A 69 26.28 -5.63 -5.94
CA GLN A 69 25.88 -6.81 -5.15
C GLN A 69 27.08 -7.46 -4.45
N GLN A 70 28.25 -7.48 -5.09
CA GLN A 70 29.49 -8.04 -4.54
C GLN A 70 30.22 -7.07 -3.60
N SER A 71 29.81 -5.80 -3.52
CA SER A 71 30.48 -4.77 -2.70
C SER A 71 30.31 -4.94 -1.18
N GLY A 72 29.41 -5.82 -0.73
CA GLY A 72 29.05 -5.97 0.69
C GLY A 72 28.26 -4.79 1.27
N ALA A 73 27.84 -3.83 0.45
CA ALA A 73 27.02 -2.69 0.86
C ALA A 73 25.61 -3.11 1.29
N SER A 74 25.01 -2.34 2.20
CA SER A 74 23.62 -2.61 2.63
C SER A 74 22.63 -2.38 1.49
N THR A 75 21.45 -3.01 1.55
CA THR A 75 20.42 -2.89 0.50
C THR A 75 20.06 -1.44 0.20
N ALA A 76 20.00 -0.58 1.23
CA ALA A 76 19.74 0.85 1.05
C ALA A 76 20.88 1.56 0.29
N GLN A 77 22.14 1.22 0.58
CA GLN A 77 23.30 1.77 -0.14
C GLN A 77 23.33 1.30 -1.60
N ILE A 78 23.00 0.03 -1.87
CA ILE A 78 22.88 -0.51 -3.22
C ILE A 78 21.79 0.25 -4.00
N GLN A 79 20.62 0.47 -3.40
CA GLN A 79 19.52 1.22 -4.03
C GLN A 79 19.92 2.66 -4.36
N VAL A 80 20.59 3.36 -3.44
CA VAL A 80 21.06 4.74 -3.65
C VAL A 80 22.13 4.79 -4.74
N ALA A 81 23.09 3.87 -4.73
CA ALA A 81 24.18 3.81 -5.72
C ALA A 81 23.63 3.50 -7.12
N TRP A 82 22.70 2.55 -7.23
CA TRP A 82 22.02 2.26 -8.49
C TRP A 82 21.21 3.45 -8.99
N HIS A 83 20.48 4.13 -8.11
CA HIS A 83 19.66 5.27 -8.50
C HIS A 83 20.51 6.42 -9.06
N LYS A 84 21.63 6.74 -8.39
CA LYS A 84 22.59 7.75 -8.88
C LYS A 84 23.19 7.36 -10.23
N TYR A 85 23.59 6.11 -10.38
CA TYR A 85 24.09 5.57 -11.64
C TYR A 85 23.05 5.69 -12.76
N TYR A 86 21.82 5.21 -12.55
CA TYR A 86 20.75 5.24 -13.54
C TYR A 86 20.36 6.68 -13.95
N GLN A 87 20.34 7.63 -13.02
CA GLN A 87 20.08 9.04 -13.34
C GLN A 87 21.16 9.64 -14.24
N SER A 88 22.43 9.23 -14.07
CA SER A 88 23.55 9.71 -14.88
C SER A 88 23.56 9.20 -16.33
N LEU A 89 22.75 8.19 -16.65
CA LEU A 89 22.66 7.60 -17.98
C LEU A 89 21.88 8.47 -18.96
N ASN A 90 22.27 8.42 -20.24
CA ASN A 90 21.49 9.02 -21.32
C ASN A 90 20.28 8.16 -21.71
N ASP A 91 19.37 8.70 -22.52
CA ASP A 91 18.13 7.99 -22.88
C ASP A 91 18.34 6.69 -23.66
N LYS A 92 19.43 6.58 -24.43
CA LYS A 92 19.76 5.33 -25.16
C LYS A 92 20.18 4.24 -24.17
N GLU A 93 20.96 4.61 -23.16
CA GLU A 93 21.43 3.71 -22.10
C GLU A 93 20.31 3.31 -21.15
N LYS A 94 19.43 4.24 -20.76
CA LYS A 94 18.22 3.91 -19.97
C LYS A 94 17.34 2.90 -20.69
N LYS A 95 17.13 3.06 -22.00
CA LYS A 95 16.40 2.09 -22.83
C LYS A 95 17.09 0.72 -22.86
N GLN A 96 18.43 0.70 -22.85
CA GLN A 96 19.20 -0.53 -22.79
C GLN A 96 19.02 -1.26 -21.45
N VAL A 97 19.08 -0.54 -20.33
CA VAL A 97 18.80 -1.10 -18.98
C VAL A 97 17.43 -1.78 -18.94
N TRP A 98 16.40 -1.11 -19.46
CA TRP A 98 15.04 -1.70 -19.51
C TRP A 98 14.95 -2.92 -20.41
N ARG A 99 15.59 -2.88 -21.58
CA ARG A 99 15.63 -4.02 -22.50
C ARG A 99 16.27 -5.24 -21.83
N GLU A 100 17.37 -5.05 -21.14
CA GLU A 100 18.07 -6.12 -20.42
C GLU A 100 17.21 -6.65 -19.26
N PHE A 101 16.55 -5.78 -18.50
CA PHE A 101 15.62 -6.20 -17.44
C PHE A 101 14.51 -7.12 -17.95
N TYR A 102 13.87 -6.77 -19.06
CA TYR A 102 12.79 -7.59 -19.63
C TYR A 102 13.29 -8.86 -20.33
N GLN A 103 14.53 -8.87 -20.83
CA GLN A 103 15.14 -10.06 -21.44
C GLN A 103 15.50 -11.13 -20.41
N HIS A 104 15.71 -10.75 -19.15
CA HIS A 104 16.13 -11.65 -18.07
C HIS A 104 15.04 -11.92 -17.02
N GLN A 105 13.81 -11.43 -17.23
CA GLN A 105 12.66 -11.90 -16.45
C GLN A 105 12.21 -13.27 -16.97
N PRO A 106 12.00 -14.29 -16.11
CA PRO A 106 11.37 -15.52 -16.55
C PRO A 106 9.98 -15.17 -17.11
N GLU A 107 9.75 -15.50 -18.39
CA GLU A 107 8.47 -15.39 -19.06
C GLU A 107 7.41 -16.11 -18.20
N THR A 108 6.62 -15.33 -17.45
CA THR A 108 5.36 -15.82 -16.93
C THR A 108 4.45 -16.10 -18.14
N PRO A 109 3.78 -17.26 -18.23
CA PRO A 109 3.08 -17.63 -19.45
C PRO A 109 2.03 -16.57 -19.82
N ALA A 110 2.22 -16.07 -21.05
CA ALA A 110 1.50 -15.02 -21.74
C ALA A 110 0.01 -14.86 -21.39
N VAL A 111 -0.32 -13.79 -20.64
CA VAL A 111 -1.57 -13.06 -20.87
C VAL A 111 -1.33 -12.13 -22.07
N SER A 112 -1.74 -12.62 -23.23
CA SER A 112 -2.09 -11.89 -24.45
C SER A 112 -1.81 -10.38 -24.46
N ARG A 113 -0.65 -10.03 -25.04
CA ARG A 113 -0.33 -8.83 -25.82
C ARG A 113 -1.52 -7.88 -26.09
N ALA A 114 -1.82 -7.00 -25.13
CA ALA A 114 -2.64 -5.82 -25.34
C ALA A 114 -1.75 -4.68 -25.87
N LYS A 115 -2.16 -4.11 -26.99
CA LYS A 115 -1.49 -3.05 -27.72
C LYS A 115 -1.26 -1.81 -26.83
N HIS A 116 -0.07 -1.24 -26.97
CA HIS A 116 0.36 0.13 -26.67
C HIS A 116 -0.78 1.11 -26.34
N VAL A 117 -0.77 1.62 -25.10
CA VAL A 117 -1.39 2.91 -24.75
C VAL A 117 -0.27 3.95 -24.74
N SER A 118 -0.31 4.84 -25.73
CA SER A 118 0.59 5.99 -25.86
C SER A 118 0.29 7.05 -24.81
N ALA A 119 1.34 7.63 -24.24
CA ALA A 119 1.29 8.84 -23.43
C ALA A 119 0.84 10.08 -24.25
N PRO A 120 0.30 11.13 -23.61
CA PRO A 120 -0.27 12.28 -24.30
C PRO A 120 0.80 13.32 -24.65
N HIS A 121 0.80 13.80 -25.89
CA HIS A 121 1.41 15.07 -26.26
C HIS A 121 0.42 15.94 -27.02
N GLN A 122 0.28 17.17 -26.53
CA GLN A 122 -0.46 18.27 -27.13
C GLN A 122 0.30 18.84 -28.34
N ALA A 123 -0.50 19.52 -29.18
CA ALA A 123 -0.17 20.67 -30.03
C ALA A 123 0.24 20.44 -31.51
N SER A 124 -0.70 20.86 -32.36
CA SER A 124 -0.52 21.78 -33.49
C SER A 124 -0.39 21.26 -34.94
N SER A 125 -1.40 21.68 -35.71
CA SER A 125 -1.36 22.29 -37.05
C SER A 125 -1.10 21.45 -38.32
N THR A 126 -2.18 21.38 -39.12
CA THR A 126 -2.30 21.71 -40.56
C THR A 126 -1.77 20.76 -41.66
N HIS A 127 -2.69 20.60 -42.65
CA HIS A 127 -2.52 20.31 -44.08
C HIS A 127 -2.57 18.86 -44.60
N ASN A 128 -3.68 18.60 -45.32
CA ASN A 128 -3.80 17.71 -46.49
C ASN A 128 -3.11 18.40 -47.71
N PRO A 129 -2.81 17.77 -48.88
CA PRO A 129 -3.50 16.61 -49.45
C PRO A 129 -2.69 15.56 -50.25
N SER A 130 -3.39 14.46 -50.55
CA SER A 130 -3.34 13.61 -51.77
C SER A 130 -1.99 13.06 -52.27
N ASN A 131 -1.87 11.71 -52.34
CA ASN A 131 -1.69 11.07 -53.65
C ASN A 131 -1.91 9.54 -53.64
N GLN A 132 -2.48 9.06 -54.75
CA GLN A 132 -2.66 7.67 -55.12
C GLN A 132 -1.32 7.03 -55.52
N MET A 133 -1.10 5.75 -55.21
CA MET A 133 -0.23 4.91 -56.04
C MET A 133 -0.58 3.42 -55.93
N LYS A 134 -0.81 2.82 -57.10
CA LYS A 134 -1.09 1.40 -57.37
C LYS A 134 0.18 0.56 -57.20
N PRO A 135 0.10 -0.74 -56.86
CA PRO A 135 1.21 -1.64 -57.08
C PRO A 135 1.11 -2.30 -58.47
N LYS A 136 2.13 -2.06 -59.31
CA LYS A 136 2.49 -2.91 -60.45
C LYS A 136 3.60 -3.86 -59.99
N HIS A 137 3.44 -5.16 -60.19
CA HIS A 137 4.54 -6.03 -60.60
C HIS A 137 3.98 -7.25 -61.32
N ASN A 138 4.22 -7.29 -62.63
CA ASN A 138 4.23 -8.52 -63.43
C ASN A 138 5.69 -8.93 -63.57
N LEU A 139 5.99 -10.23 -63.43
CA LEU A 139 7.20 -10.81 -64.01
C LEU A 139 6.89 -12.23 -64.53
N TYR A 140 6.85 -12.30 -65.86
CA TYR A 140 7.24 -13.36 -66.79
C TYR A 140 6.79 -14.82 -66.64
N GLY A 141 6.30 -15.35 -67.78
CA GLY A 141 6.15 -16.78 -68.06
C GLY A 141 5.21 -17.04 -69.22
N SER A 142 5.59 -16.63 -70.45
CA SER A 142 4.87 -17.00 -71.67
C SER A 142 4.92 -18.52 -71.89
N VAL A 143 3.75 -19.15 -72.00
CA VAL A 143 3.56 -20.42 -72.69
C VAL A 143 2.25 -20.33 -73.47
N ASP A 144 2.31 -20.85 -74.69
CA ASP A 144 1.35 -20.75 -75.78
C ASP A 144 -0.10 -21.12 -75.46
N GLN A 145 -0.97 -20.58 -76.31
CA GLN A 145 -2.42 -20.71 -76.27
C GLN A 145 -2.87 -22.16 -76.47
N ILE A 146 -3.71 -22.66 -75.55
CA ILE A 146 -4.60 -23.80 -75.79
C ILE A 146 -6.05 -23.27 -75.73
N PRO A 147 -6.88 -23.44 -76.77
CA PRO A 147 -8.27 -23.03 -76.73
C PRO A 147 -9.07 -24.06 -75.93
N LEU A 148 -9.36 -23.77 -74.67
CA LEU A 148 -10.19 -24.62 -73.81
C LEU A 148 -11.50 -23.90 -73.44
N ASP A 149 -12.55 -24.38 -74.10
CA ASP A 149 -13.98 -24.41 -73.77
C ASP A 149 -14.49 -23.52 -72.61
N ASN A 150 -15.36 -22.57 -72.95
CA ASN A 150 -16.08 -21.70 -72.01
C ASN A 150 -17.04 -22.47 -71.06
N SER A 151 -17.32 -23.75 -71.31
CA SER A 151 -18.16 -24.60 -70.44
C SER A 151 -17.49 -24.95 -69.10
N GLU A 152 -16.15 -25.11 -69.07
CA GLU A 152 -15.44 -25.52 -67.84
C GLU A 152 -15.17 -24.35 -66.87
N LYS A 153 -14.87 -23.16 -67.39
CA LYS A 153 -14.74 -21.93 -66.57
C LYS A 153 -16.04 -21.60 -65.83
N THR A 154 -17.18 -21.86 -66.45
CA THR A 154 -18.50 -21.59 -65.87
C THR A 154 -18.81 -22.58 -64.75
N LYS A 155 -18.53 -23.88 -64.96
CA LYS A 155 -18.67 -24.93 -63.92
C LYS A 155 -17.70 -24.75 -62.76
N MET A 156 -16.48 -24.29 -63.03
CA MET A 156 -15.47 -24.01 -61.99
C MET A 156 -15.83 -22.74 -61.19
N ARG A 157 -16.34 -21.68 -61.84
CA ARG A 157 -16.92 -20.51 -61.15
C ARG A 157 -18.16 -20.86 -60.33
N GLN A 158 -19.01 -21.78 -60.80
CA GLN A 158 -20.15 -22.28 -60.03
C GLN A 158 -19.71 -23.12 -58.82
N LYS A 159 -18.68 -23.97 -58.97
CA LYS A 159 -18.08 -24.72 -57.85
C LYS A 159 -17.36 -23.83 -56.83
N ILE A 160 -16.75 -22.73 -57.27
CA ILE A 160 -16.14 -21.73 -56.39
C ILE A 160 -17.23 -20.89 -55.71
N ALA A 161 -18.24 -20.42 -56.44
CA ALA A 161 -19.35 -19.66 -55.87
C ALA A 161 -20.17 -20.47 -54.85
N THR A 162 -20.37 -21.77 -55.09
CA THR A 162 -21.02 -22.68 -54.14
C THR A 162 -20.12 -23.05 -52.97
N LYS A 163 -18.79 -23.19 -53.15
CA LYS A 163 -17.85 -23.37 -52.02
C LYS A 163 -17.66 -22.10 -51.17
N VAL A 164 -17.80 -20.90 -51.76
CA VAL A 164 -17.70 -19.62 -51.04
C VAL A 164 -19.01 -19.30 -50.32
N SER A 165 -20.18 -19.64 -50.88
CA SER A 165 -21.47 -19.50 -50.18
C SER A 165 -21.73 -20.60 -49.15
N ALA A 166 -21.08 -21.76 -49.29
CA ALA A 166 -21.09 -22.83 -48.29
C ALA A 166 -20.14 -22.57 -47.11
N ARG A 167 -19.31 -21.51 -47.14
CA ARG A 167 -18.51 -21.08 -46.00
C ARG A 167 -19.37 -20.31 -45.00
N GLY A 168 -20.24 -21.06 -44.33
CA GLY A 168 -20.73 -20.76 -42.99
C GLY A 168 -21.72 -19.61 -42.88
N LYS A 169 -22.98 -19.81 -43.31
CA LYS A 169 -24.10 -19.25 -42.56
C LYS A 169 -24.03 -19.86 -41.15
N LEU A 170 -23.38 -19.15 -40.22
CA LEU A 170 -23.32 -19.56 -38.82
C LEU A 170 -24.76 -19.75 -38.34
N LYS A 171 -25.09 -20.97 -37.90
CA LYS A 171 -26.42 -21.28 -37.37
C LYS A 171 -26.72 -20.27 -36.25
N PRO A 172 -27.97 -19.74 -36.13
CA PRO A 172 -28.33 -18.66 -35.19
C PRO A 172 -27.93 -18.91 -33.72
N LYS A 173 -27.67 -20.17 -33.36
CA LYS A 173 -27.12 -20.58 -32.06
C LYS A 173 -25.73 -19.99 -31.75
N HIS A 174 -24.88 -19.74 -32.75
CA HIS A 174 -23.53 -19.21 -32.52
C HIS A 174 -23.49 -17.68 -32.32
N HIS A 175 -24.42 -16.93 -32.90
CA HIS A 175 -24.57 -15.49 -32.62
C HIS A 175 -25.07 -15.24 -31.20
N LEU A 176 -25.97 -16.11 -30.71
CA LEU A 176 -26.46 -16.05 -29.33
C LEU A 176 -25.36 -16.40 -28.32
N GLN A 177 -24.49 -17.37 -28.63
CA GLN A 177 -23.35 -17.73 -27.78
C GLN A 177 -22.31 -16.61 -27.67
N SER A 178 -21.98 -15.93 -28.77
CA SER A 178 -21.06 -14.78 -28.71
C SER A 178 -21.67 -13.57 -27.99
N LEU A 179 -22.98 -13.37 -28.10
CA LEU A 179 -23.71 -12.30 -27.41
C LEU A 179 -23.80 -12.58 -25.90
N LEU A 180 -24.10 -13.81 -25.50
CA LEU A 180 -24.07 -14.26 -24.10
C LEU A 180 -22.65 -14.17 -23.51
N PHE A 181 -21.63 -14.53 -24.28
CA PHE A 181 -20.24 -14.40 -23.88
C PHE A 181 -19.84 -12.93 -23.68
N GLY A 182 -20.18 -12.05 -24.62
CA GLY A 182 -19.92 -10.61 -24.51
C GLY A 182 -20.64 -9.97 -23.32
N LEU A 183 -21.90 -10.35 -23.09
CA LEU A 183 -22.71 -9.86 -21.96
C LEU A 183 -22.18 -10.40 -20.63
N GLY A 184 -21.78 -11.67 -20.58
CA GLY A 184 -21.13 -12.27 -19.41
C GLY A 184 -19.78 -11.62 -19.09
N MET A 185 -18.95 -11.38 -20.11
CA MET A 185 -17.67 -10.68 -19.95
C MET A 185 -17.89 -9.22 -19.51
N GLY A 186 -18.89 -8.54 -20.08
CA GLY A 186 -19.29 -7.19 -19.67
C GLY A 186 -19.75 -7.14 -18.22
N LEU A 187 -20.55 -8.10 -17.76
CA LEU A 187 -20.99 -8.20 -16.38
C LEU A 187 -19.81 -8.50 -15.43
N ALA A 188 -18.88 -9.37 -15.84
CA ALA A 188 -17.68 -9.68 -15.06
C ALA A 188 -16.78 -8.44 -14.90
N VAL A 189 -16.52 -7.71 -15.98
CA VAL A 189 -15.76 -6.45 -15.94
C VAL A 189 -16.45 -5.42 -15.06
N LEU A 190 -17.77 -5.27 -15.21
CA LEU A 190 -18.57 -4.37 -14.38
C LEU A 190 -18.52 -4.77 -12.90
N THR A 191 -18.57 -6.06 -12.59
CA THR A 191 -18.48 -6.59 -11.22
C THR A 191 -17.11 -6.32 -10.62
N ILE A 192 -16.03 -6.55 -11.36
CA ILE A 192 -14.66 -6.25 -10.91
C ILE A 192 -14.49 -4.75 -10.66
N PHE A 193 -14.99 -3.92 -11.57
CA PHE A 193 -14.95 -2.46 -11.41
C PHE A 193 -15.80 -1.99 -10.22
N MET A 194 -17.01 -2.51 -10.06
CA MET A 194 -17.88 -2.25 -8.90
C MET A 194 -17.23 -2.72 -7.60
N PHE A 195 -16.56 -3.86 -7.61
CA PHE A 195 -15.84 -4.37 -6.44
C PHE A 195 -14.65 -3.48 -6.08
N GLY A 196 -13.88 -3.02 -7.07
CA GLY A 196 -12.83 -2.03 -6.88
C GLY A 196 -13.37 -0.71 -6.32
N PHE A 197 -14.44 -0.17 -6.92
CA PHE A 197 -15.13 1.02 -6.43
C PHE A 197 -15.70 0.83 -5.02
N PHE A 198 -16.29 -0.33 -4.73
CA PHE A 198 -16.83 -0.66 -3.41
C PHE A 198 -15.73 -0.73 -2.37
N ASN A 199 -14.64 -1.46 -2.65
CA ASN A 199 -13.49 -1.51 -1.76
C ASN A 199 -12.91 -0.12 -1.52
N GLU A 200 -12.75 0.69 -2.56
CA GLU A 200 -12.25 2.06 -2.43
C GLU A 200 -13.18 2.94 -1.60
N ARG A 201 -14.50 2.82 -1.82
CA ARG A 201 -15.50 3.70 -1.20
C ARG A 201 -15.88 3.29 0.23
N PHE A 202 -15.83 2.00 0.53
CA PHE A 202 -16.36 1.43 1.77
C PHE A 202 -15.33 0.67 2.61
N VAL A 203 -14.25 0.12 2.04
CA VAL A 203 -13.25 -0.63 2.83
C VAL A 203 -12.02 0.23 3.12
N ALA A 204 -11.55 0.99 2.12
CA ALA A 204 -10.33 1.79 2.23
C ALA A 204 -10.31 2.78 3.42
N PRO A 205 -11.41 3.46 3.80
CA PRO A 205 -11.44 4.32 4.98
C PRO A 205 -11.17 3.59 6.30
N PHE A 206 -11.42 2.28 6.38
CA PHE A 206 -11.22 1.47 7.58
C PHE A 206 -9.79 0.94 7.71
N ILE A 207 -9.07 0.78 6.59
CA ILE A 207 -7.70 0.24 6.57
C ILE A 207 -6.63 1.33 6.47
N THR A 208 -6.95 2.44 5.81
CA THR A 208 -6.01 3.55 5.56
C THR A 208 -6.74 4.89 5.74
N PRO A 209 -6.95 5.35 6.99
CA PRO A 209 -7.70 6.59 7.26
C PRO A 209 -7.04 7.84 6.65
N SER A 210 -5.71 7.86 6.45
CA SER A 210 -5.00 8.98 5.81
C SER A 210 -4.27 8.55 4.54
N LYS A 211 -4.98 8.42 3.41
CA LYS A 211 -4.35 8.24 2.08
C LYS A 211 -3.56 9.47 1.61
N THR A 212 -3.81 10.63 2.20
CA THR A 212 -3.15 11.91 1.90
C THR A 212 -1.98 12.21 2.83
N ALA A 213 -1.68 11.35 3.81
CA ALA A 213 -0.44 11.45 4.57
C ALA A 213 0.70 11.24 3.58
N SER A 214 1.44 12.32 3.28
CA SER A 214 2.60 12.22 2.42
C SER A 214 3.55 11.21 3.04
N ALA A 215 3.95 10.21 2.24
CA ALA A 215 5.01 9.27 2.59
C ALA A 215 6.37 9.97 2.58
N SER A 216 6.50 11.05 3.36
CA SER A 216 7.80 11.43 3.87
C SER A 216 8.21 10.29 4.79
N PRO A 217 9.42 9.72 4.67
CA PRO A 217 9.89 8.73 5.61
C PRO A 217 9.81 9.37 7.01
N ILE A 218 8.84 8.92 7.80
CA ILE A 218 8.74 9.22 9.23
C ILE A 218 9.86 8.43 9.90
N ILE A 219 11.11 8.83 9.64
CA ILE A 219 12.15 8.75 10.65
C ILE A 219 11.93 9.99 11.52
N ILE A 220 10.79 10.02 12.21
CA ILE A 220 10.57 11.00 13.27
C ILE A 220 11.25 10.37 14.47
N ASP A 221 12.48 10.78 14.71
CA ASP A 221 13.10 10.59 16.01
C ASP A 221 12.13 11.17 17.05
N PRO A 222 11.60 10.39 18.00
CA PRO A 222 10.74 10.91 19.08
C PRO A 222 11.43 12.01 19.90
N ASN A 223 12.75 12.14 19.79
CA ASN A 223 13.55 13.21 20.37
C ASN A 223 13.83 14.39 19.41
N SER A 224 13.44 14.30 18.13
CA SER A 224 13.45 15.46 17.23
C SER A 224 12.30 16.40 17.60
N SER A 225 12.53 17.18 18.66
CA SER A 225 11.73 18.35 19.04
C SER A 225 11.93 19.44 17.97
N GLY A 226 11.42 19.18 16.77
CA GLY A 226 11.45 20.13 15.66
C GLY A 226 10.24 21.04 15.72
N THR A 227 10.47 22.33 15.54
CA THR A 227 9.44 23.27 15.11
C THR A 227 8.72 22.68 13.90
N VAL A 228 7.40 22.53 14.00
CA VAL A 228 6.53 22.03 12.93
C VAL A 228 5.78 23.20 12.32
N GLY A 229 5.13 22.98 11.17
CA GLY A 229 4.24 23.97 10.58
C GLY A 229 3.13 24.42 11.56
N PRO A 230 2.45 25.54 11.27
CA PRO A 230 1.44 26.11 12.16
C PRO A 230 0.19 25.24 12.33
N GLU A 231 0.04 24.19 11.51
CA GLU A 231 -1.14 23.34 11.52
C GLU A 231 -1.23 22.45 12.78
N SER A 232 -2.37 22.57 13.46
CA SER A 232 -2.76 21.73 14.59
C SER A 232 -3.17 20.33 14.12
N LYS A 233 -2.39 19.30 14.45
CA LYS A 233 -2.60 17.93 13.97
C LYS A 233 -2.38 16.87 15.03
N LEU A 234 -3.14 15.79 14.94
CA LEU A 234 -2.88 14.53 15.64
C LEU A 234 -2.29 13.54 14.64
N ILE A 235 -1.14 12.97 15.01
CA ILE A 235 -0.42 11.99 14.18
C ILE A 235 -0.25 10.71 14.99
N ILE A 236 -0.68 9.58 14.44
CA ILE A 236 -0.50 8.26 15.04
C ILE A 236 0.24 7.38 14.02
N PRO A 237 1.58 7.30 14.08
CA PRO A 237 2.40 6.64 13.06
C PRO A 237 2.01 5.18 12.83
N LYS A 238 1.80 4.40 13.90
CA LYS A 238 1.44 2.98 13.82
C LYS A 238 0.13 2.71 13.07
N LEU A 239 -0.77 3.70 13.04
CA LEU A 239 -2.07 3.59 12.37
C LEU A 239 -2.11 4.33 11.04
N ASN A 240 -1.01 4.97 10.63
CA ASN A 240 -0.97 5.89 9.49
C ASN A 240 -2.12 6.92 9.53
N VAL A 241 -2.30 7.55 10.70
CA VAL A 241 -3.29 8.61 10.93
C VAL A 241 -2.56 9.94 10.99
N GLU A 242 -3.02 10.89 10.19
CA GLU A 242 -2.70 12.32 10.27
C GLU A 242 -3.99 13.10 10.03
N VAL A 243 -4.46 13.82 11.05
CA VAL A 243 -5.74 14.54 11.05
C VAL A 243 -5.65 15.88 11.77
N PRO A 244 -6.45 16.88 11.39
CA PRO A 244 -6.51 18.14 12.12
C PRO A 244 -7.11 17.95 13.52
N VAL A 245 -6.62 18.75 14.47
CA VAL A 245 -7.22 18.89 15.81
C VAL A 245 -7.98 20.21 15.86
N VAL A 246 -9.27 20.13 16.13
CA VAL A 246 -10.16 21.28 16.33
C VAL A 246 -10.10 21.71 17.79
N TYR A 247 -9.64 22.93 18.03
CA TYR A 247 -9.53 23.53 19.35
C TYR A 247 -10.65 24.56 19.64
N ASP A 248 -11.25 25.13 18.59
CA ASP A 248 -12.21 26.25 18.71
C ASP A 248 -13.67 25.77 18.84
N VAL A 249 -13.93 24.86 19.80
CA VAL A 249 -15.30 24.41 20.09
C VAL A 249 -15.93 25.34 21.15
N PRO A 250 -17.11 25.93 20.88
CA PRO A 250 -17.66 27.01 21.71
C PRO A 250 -18.11 26.56 23.11
N SER A 251 -18.44 25.28 23.30
CA SER A 251 -18.86 24.73 24.58
C SER A 251 -18.48 23.25 24.71
N ASN A 252 -18.65 22.68 25.90
CA ASN A 252 -18.53 21.25 26.14
C ASN A 252 -19.84 20.47 25.89
N GLU A 253 -20.87 21.13 25.34
CA GLU A 253 -22.13 20.47 24.98
C GLU A 253 -21.91 19.49 23.82
N GLU A 254 -22.62 18.35 23.88
CA GLU A 254 -22.50 17.28 22.88
C GLU A 254 -22.67 17.80 21.45
N LYS A 255 -23.62 18.71 21.22
CA LYS A 255 -23.90 19.28 19.89
C LYS A 255 -22.68 19.99 19.30
N ASP A 256 -21.97 20.77 20.09
CA ASP A 256 -20.81 21.54 19.63
C ASP A 256 -19.60 20.63 19.42
N ILE A 257 -19.41 19.63 20.29
CA ILE A 257 -18.39 18.61 20.11
C ILE A 257 -18.64 17.80 18.84
N GLN A 258 -19.88 17.35 18.60
CA GLN A 258 -20.24 16.62 17.38
C GLN A 258 -19.97 17.45 16.12
N LYS A 259 -20.27 18.76 16.16
CA LYS A 259 -19.98 19.66 15.04
C LYS A 259 -18.47 19.76 14.79
N GLY A 260 -17.65 19.91 15.82
CA GLY A 260 -16.18 19.93 15.67
C GLY A 260 -15.63 18.61 15.12
N LEU A 261 -16.24 17.48 15.47
CA LEU A 261 -15.85 16.15 14.98
C LEU A 261 -16.12 15.93 13.48
N GLU A 262 -16.90 16.80 12.83
CA GLU A 262 -17.07 16.78 11.37
C GLU A 262 -15.79 17.21 10.63
N ASP A 263 -15.00 18.07 11.27
CA ASP A 263 -13.82 18.74 10.71
C ASP A 263 -12.48 18.17 11.22
N GLY A 264 -12.49 17.24 12.17
CA GLY A 264 -11.28 16.59 12.67
C GLY A 264 -11.50 15.75 13.92
N VAL A 265 -10.44 15.59 14.70
CA VAL A 265 -10.56 15.22 16.12
C VAL A 265 -10.69 16.50 16.95
N VAL A 266 -11.32 16.42 18.11
CA VAL A 266 -11.64 17.61 18.92
C VAL A 266 -10.82 17.59 20.20
N HIS A 267 -10.17 18.70 20.52
CA HIS A 267 -9.69 18.97 21.87
C HIS A 267 -10.88 19.29 22.78
N TYR A 268 -10.92 18.64 23.95
CA TYR A 268 -12.04 18.84 24.86
C TYR A 268 -11.89 20.19 25.60
N PRO A 269 -12.85 21.13 25.48
CA PRO A 269 -12.66 22.54 25.87
C PRO A 269 -12.27 22.79 27.33
N THR A 270 -12.65 21.89 28.25
CA THR A 270 -12.35 22.03 29.68
C THR A 270 -11.01 21.41 30.08
N THR A 271 -10.23 20.92 29.11
CA THR A 271 -8.94 20.27 29.38
C THR A 271 -7.76 21.15 28.99
N PRO A 272 -6.59 21.01 29.64
CA PRO A 272 -5.39 21.74 29.27
C PRO A 272 -5.02 21.60 27.79
N PHE A 273 -4.32 22.60 27.26
CA PHE A 273 -3.74 22.56 25.92
C PHE A 273 -2.37 21.85 25.93
N PRO A 274 -1.89 21.32 24.79
CA PRO A 274 -0.52 20.82 24.68
C PRO A 274 0.52 21.86 25.12
N GLY A 275 1.45 21.45 25.98
CA GLY A 275 2.44 22.34 26.60
C GLY A 275 2.00 22.95 27.94
N GLN A 276 0.77 22.68 28.37
CA GLN A 276 0.29 22.97 29.72
C GLN A 276 0.38 21.73 30.61
N LYS A 277 0.48 21.93 31.93
CA LYS A 277 0.40 20.84 32.92
C LYS A 277 -1.03 20.27 33.00
N GLY A 278 -1.16 18.96 33.23
CA GLY A 278 -2.42 18.25 33.35
C GLY A 278 -2.66 17.27 32.18
N ASN A 279 -3.93 17.00 31.86
CA ASN A 279 -4.32 15.98 30.88
C ASN A 279 -5.04 16.58 29.68
N VAL A 280 -4.37 16.66 28.53
CA VAL A 280 -4.98 17.09 27.26
C VAL A 280 -5.92 15.99 26.77
N SER A 281 -7.22 16.26 26.64
CA SER A 281 -8.16 15.23 26.14
C SER A 281 -8.54 15.49 24.69
N ILE A 282 -8.37 14.48 23.84
CA ILE A 282 -8.75 14.49 22.43
C ILE A 282 -9.82 13.43 22.19
N VAL A 283 -10.98 13.86 21.70
CA VAL A 283 -12.09 12.98 21.32
C VAL A 283 -12.14 12.82 19.81
N GLY A 284 -12.52 11.64 19.34
CA GLY A 284 -12.63 11.34 17.91
C GLY A 284 -13.60 10.20 17.61
N HIS A 285 -14.16 10.19 16.39
CA HIS A 285 -15.09 9.14 15.97
C HIS A 285 -14.40 7.82 15.65
N SER A 286 -14.91 6.72 16.21
CA SER A 286 -14.50 5.35 15.86
C SER A 286 -15.34 4.74 14.74
N SER A 287 -16.54 5.25 14.52
CA SER A 287 -17.39 4.94 13.38
C SER A 287 -18.65 5.79 13.49
N ASN A 288 -19.10 6.32 12.36
CA ASN A 288 -20.36 7.04 12.30
C ASN A 288 -21.13 6.63 11.05
N ASN A 289 -22.44 6.80 11.05
CA ASN A 289 -23.28 6.51 9.90
C ASN A 289 -22.70 7.15 8.62
N ILE A 290 -22.60 6.35 7.55
CA ILE A 290 -22.07 6.80 6.25
C ILE A 290 -22.84 8.04 5.73
N PHE A 291 -24.10 8.20 6.13
CA PHE A 291 -24.96 9.33 5.73
C PHE A 291 -24.83 10.59 6.60
N ASN A 292 -24.16 10.55 7.75
CA ASN A 292 -23.94 11.78 8.54
C ASN A 292 -22.93 12.72 7.82
N PRO A 293 -22.86 14.01 8.12
CA PRO A 293 -21.79 14.87 7.59
C PRO A 293 -20.41 14.52 8.20
N GLY A 294 -19.33 15.06 7.63
CA GLY A 294 -17.97 14.95 8.17
C GLY A 294 -17.03 13.96 7.46
N LYS A 295 -15.75 14.34 7.34
CA LYS A 295 -14.71 13.56 6.64
C LYS A 295 -13.99 12.55 7.55
N TYR A 296 -14.05 12.75 8.87
CA TYR A 296 -13.20 12.06 9.86
C TYR A 296 -13.94 11.02 10.71
N LYS A 297 -15.08 10.52 10.23
CA LYS A 297 -15.97 9.58 10.95
C LYS A 297 -15.33 8.26 11.39
N TYR A 298 -14.22 7.89 10.77
CA TYR A 298 -13.54 6.60 10.98
C TYR A 298 -12.12 6.78 11.50
N VAL A 299 -11.75 8.00 11.91
CA VAL A 299 -10.37 8.34 12.29
C VAL A 299 -9.83 7.46 13.42
N PHE A 300 -10.67 7.13 14.40
CA PHE A 300 -10.30 6.32 15.56
C PHE A 300 -10.82 4.88 15.49
N THR A 301 -11.27 4.41 14.32
CA THR A 301 -11.74 3.01 14.16
C THR A 301 -10.66 2.01 14.59
N LEU A 302 -9.40 2.29 14.25
CA LEU A 302 -8.26 1.42 14.54
C LEU A 302 -7.53 1.79 15.84
N LEU A 303 -8.08 2.70 16.65
CA LEU A 303 -7.41 3.15 17.88
C LEU A 303 -7.15 1.99 18.86
N ASN A 304 -7.99 0.95 18.81
CA ASN A 304 -7.81 -0.27 19.59
C ASN A 304 -6.56 -1.09 19.22
N ARG A 305 -5.88 -0.81 18.09
CA ARG A 305 -4.64 -1.49 17.69
C ARG A 305 -3.41 -0.94 18.39
N LEU A 306 -3.53 0.23 19.02
CA LEU A 306 -2.47 0.78 19.86
C LEU A 306 -2.35 0.00 21.16
N GLN A 307 -1.12 -0.07 21.65
CA GLN A 307 -0.68 -0.78 22.84
C GLN A 307 0.19 0.16 23.69
N GLU A 308 0.41 -0.24 24.94
CA GLU A 308 1.39 0.43 25.80
C GLU A 308 2.77 0.39 25.13
N GLY A 309 3.50 1.51 25.22
CA GLY A 309 4.77 1.72 24.55
C GLY A 309 4.66 2.39 23.18
N ASP A 310 3.51 2.32 22.50
CA ASP A 310 3.30 3.03 21.23
C ASP A 310 3.26 4.55 21.45
N THR A 311 3.59 5.31 20.41
CA THR A 311 3.63 6.77 20.47
C THR A 311 2.60 7.43 19.55
N PHE A 312 2.11 8.59 19.95
CA PHE A 312 1.37 9.52 19.09
C PHE A 312 1.89 10.95 19.30
N PHE A 313 1.63 11.82 18.33
CA PHE A 313 2.09 13.20 18.34
C PHE A 313 0.92 14.17 18.24
N ILE A 314 0.99 15.26 18.99
CA ILE A 314 0.10 16.41 18.83
C ILE A 314 0.96 17.59 18.39
N ASN A 315 0.73 18.09 17.18
CA ASN A 315 1.26 19.36 16.74
C ASN A 315 0.32 20.47 17.22
N TYR A 316 0.86 21.49 17.88
CA TYR A 316 0.10 22.62 18.39
C TYR A 316 1.00 23.86 18.49
N ASN A 317 0.53 25.01 17.98
CA ASN A 317 1.27 26.28 17.95
C ASN A 317 2.70 26.16 17.39
N GLY A 318 2.87 25.41 16.30
CA GLY A 318 4.18 25.20 15.67
C GLY A 318 5.15 24.31 16.46
N GLN A 319 4.70 23.68 17.56
CA GLN A 319 5.47 22.74 18.35
C GLN A 319 4.88 21.33 18.25
N ARG A 320 5.75 20.33 18.15
CA ARG A 320 5.35 18.92 18.27
C ARG A 320 5.49 18.46 19.71
N TYR A 321 4.42 17.87 20.23
CA TYR A 321 4.37 17.17 21.51
C TYR A 321 4.27 15.67 21.26
N VAL A 322 5.18 14.90 21.84
CA VAL A 322 5.26 13.45 21.71
C VAL A 322 4.74 12.81 22.98
N TYR A 323 3.83 11.85 22.81
CA TYR A 323 3.25 11.09 23.92
C TYR A 323 3.51 9.61 23.73
N LYS A 324 3.88 8.92 24.81
CA LYS A 324 4.06 7.48 24.86
C LYS A 324 2.93 6.86 25.69
N ILE A 325 2.19 5.93 25.11
CA ILE A 325 1.04 5.28 25.74
C ILE A 325 1.54 4.41 26.91
N TYR A 326 0.92 4.58 28.08
CA TYR A 326 1.21 3.75 29.26
C TYR A 326 -0.04 3.15 29.89
N LYS A 327 -1.24 3.50 29.40
CA LYS A 327 -2.50 2.96 29.92
C LYS A 327 -3.54 2.88 28.82
N LYS A 328 -4.26 1.76 28.77
CA LYS A 328 -5.39 1.52 27.86
C LYS A 328 -6.51 0.80 28.60
N HIS A 329 -7.73 1.33 28.52
CA HIS A 329 -8.88 0.74 29.21
C HIS A 329 -10.20 1.15 28.57
N ILE A 330 -11.27 0.44 28.93
CA ILE A 330 -12.64 0.72 28.50
C ILE A 330 -13.42 1.24 29.71
N VAL A 331 -14.17 2.33 29.53
CA VAL A 331 -14.97 2.98 30.57
C VAL A 331 -16.40 3.24 30.10
N LYS A 332 -17.30 3.54 31.04
CA LYS A 332 -18.67 3.96 30.69
C LYS A 332 -18.67 5.42 30.21
N PRO A 333 -19.67 5.83 29.41
CA PRO A 333 -19.82 7.23 29.01
C PRO A 333 -19.94 8.19 30.19
N SER A 334 -20.49 7.74 31.32
CA SER A 334 -20.61 8.52 32.57
C SER A 334 -19.28 8.78 33.29
N ASP A 335 -18.21 8.08 32.90
CA ASP A 335 -16.94 8.09 33.62
C ASP A 335 -16.07 9.29 33.22
N VAL A 336 -16.56 10.49 33.51
CA VAL A 336 -15.93 11.77 33.10
C VAL A 336 -14.60 12.05 33.78
N TYR A 337 -14.20 11.24 34.77
CA TYR A 337 -12.90 11.32 35.42
C TYR A 337 -11.74 11.15 34.42
N VAL A 338 -11.96 10.47 33.29
CA VAL A 338 -10.92 10.24 32.27
C VAL A 338 -10.46 11.52 31.58
N LEU A 339 -11.25 12.60 31.66
CA LEU A 339 -10.90 13.93 31.16
C LEU A 339 -9.97 14.69 32.14
N GLY A 340 -9.93 14.25 33.40
CA GLY A 340 -9.18 14.91 34.47
C GLY A 340 -7.68 14.59 34.47
N PRO A 341 -6.91 15.30 35.30
CA PRO A 341 -5.47 15.03 35.50
C PRO A 341 -5.21 13.59 35.94
N GLN A 342 -4.07 13.04 35.52
CA GLN A 342 -3.62 11.71 35.95
C GLN A 342 -2.67 11.88 37.15
N SER A 343 -3.01 11.28 38.29
CA SER A 343 -2.32 11.52 39.57
C SER A 343 -0.83 11.18 39.58
N GLU A 344 -0.37 10.33 38.66
CA GLU A 344 1.01 9.82 38.64
C GLU A 344 1.94 10.61 37.72
N LYS A 345 1.41 11.49 36.84
CA LYS A 345 2.21 12.17 35.79
C LYS A 345 1.79 13.62 35.60
N GLU A 346 2.77 14.53 35.49
CA GLU A 346 2.50 15.97 35.40
C GLU A 346 1.82 16.40 34.09
N SER A 347 2.14 15.75 32.97
CA SER A 347 1.64 16.10 31.65
C SER A 347 1.30 14.85 30.86
N THR A 348 0.01 14.68 30.57
CA THR A 348 -0.53 13.55 29.82
C THR A 348 -1.43 14.03 28.69
N ALA A 349 -1.67 13.13 27.73
CA ALA A 349 -2.74 13.30 26.77
C ALA A 349 -3.57 12.02 26.70
N THR A 350 -4.88 12.18 26.56
CA THR A 350 -5.85 11.09 26.50
C THR A 350 -6.57 11.10 25.15
N LEU A 351 -6.52 9.97 24.44
CA LEU A 351 -7.30 9.74 23.23
C LEU A 351 -8.55 8.95 23.59
N ILE A 352 -9.72 9.45 23.20
CA ILE A 352 -11.02 8.88 23.57
C ILE A 352 -11.85 8.63 22.32
N THR A 353 -12.45 7.44 22.24
CA THR A 353 -13.41 7.10 21.20
C THR A 353 -14.47 6.12 21.71
N CYS A 354 -15.50 5.81 20.93
CA CYS A 354 -16.47 4.79 21.32
C CYS A 354 -15.97 3.38 21.05
N ASP A 355 -16.36 2.46 21.92
CA ASP A 355 -16.03 1.04 21.78
C ASP A 355 -17.25 0.16 22.16
N PRO A 356 -17.57 -0.88 21.37
CA PRO A 356 -17.01 -1.18 20.04
C PRO A 356 -17.33 -0.09 19.00
N PRO A 357 -16.55 0.00 17.90
CA PRO A 357 -16.82 0.96 16.82
C PRO A 357 -18.26 0.88 16.32
N GLY A 358 -18.93 2.03 16.20
CA GLY A 358 -20.30 2.15 15.68
C GLY A 358 -21.38 2.00 16.76
N THR A 359 -20.98 1.77 18.00
CA THR A 359 -21.85 1.82 19.18
C THR A 359 -21.54 3.07 20.02
N ASN A 360 -22.35 3.33 21.04
CA ASN A 360 -22.14 4.41 22.02
C ASN A 360 -22.05 3.92 23.48
N VAL A 361 -21.99 2.60 23.67
CA VAL A 361 -22.16 1.96 24.99
C VAL A 361 -20.98 2.17 25.92
N ASN A 362 -19.75 2.15 25.39
CA ASN A 362 -18.53 2.38 26.17
C ASN A 362 -17.61 3.37 25.45
N ARG A 363 -16.54 3.76 26.15
CA ARG A 363 -15.43 4.53 25.59
C ARG A 363 -14.13 3.74 25.72
N LEU A 364 -13.40 3.65 24.61
CA LEU A 364 -12.00 3.25 24.63
C LEU A 364 -11.15 4.48 24.96
N VAL A 365 -10.30 4.33 25.96
CA VAL A 365 -9.44 5.39 26.51
C VAL A 365 -7.99 4.94 26.47
N LEU A 366 -7.14 5.72 25.80
CA LEU A 366 -5.69 5.54 25.81
C LEU A 366 -5.03 6.78 26.39
N VAL A 367 -4.17 6.58 27.37
CA VAL A 367 -3.46 7.65 28.06
C VAL A 367 -1.98 7.55 27.74
N GLY A 368 -1.42 8.65 27.24
CA GLY A 368 -0.01 8.81 26.98
C GLY A 368 0.65 9.82 27.91
N GLU A 369 1.88 9.54 28.31
CA GLU A 369 2.73 10.49 29.01
C GLU A 369 3.50 11.33 28.00
N GLN A 370 3.63 12.63 28.24
CA GLN A 370 4.48 13.47 27.40
C GLN A 370 5.94 13.05 27.59
N VAL A 371 6.64 12.79 26.48
CA VAL A 371 8.09 12.47 26.48
C VAL A 371 8.91 13.58 25.81
N SER A 372 8.29 14.42 24.98
CA SER A 372 8.94 15.55 24.33
C SER A 372 7.92 16.65 23.99
N PRO A 373 8.26 17.94 24.11
CA PRO A 373 9.41 18.49 24.84
C PRO A 373 9.37 18.09 26.32
N GLU A 374 10.44 18.37 27.08
CA GLU A 374 10.52 17.99 28.50
C GLU A 374 9.30 18.48 29.30
N PRO A 375 8.49 17.57 29.89
CA PRO A 375 7.22 17.92 30.55
C PRO A 375 7.33 18.91 31.69
N LEU A 376 8.46 18.91 32.41
CA LEU A 376 8.72 19.80 33.55
C LEU A 376 8.75 21.28 33.15
N LYS A 377 8.99 21.58 31.86
CA LYS A 377 8.99 22.94 31.31
C LYS A 377 7.60 23.41 30.88
N ASN A 378 6.57 22.56 31.01
CA ASN A 378 5.21 22.95 30.68
C ASN A 378 4.71 24.04 31.63
N VAL A 379 3.97 25.00 31.08
CA VAL A 379 3.36 26.08 31.87
C VAL A 379 2.20 25.53 32.68
N ALA A 380 1.94 26.12 33.86
CA ALA A 380 0.69 25.85 34.55
C ALA A 380 -0.46 26.23 33.61
N GLY A 381 -1.37 25.29 33.35
CA GLY A 381 -2.56 25.60 32.56
C GLY A 381 -3.27 26.78 33.21
N ALA A 382 -3.65 27.78 32.40
CA ALA A 382 -4.58 28.77 32.88
C ALA A 382 -5.84 27.99 33.28
N SER A 383 -6.09 27.86 34.58
CA SER A 383 -7.44 27.58 35.06
C SER A 383 -8.33 28.56 34.31
N THR A 384 -9.22 28.06 33.46
CA THR A 384 -10.28 28.85 32.84
C THR A 384 -11.20 29.35 33.95
N GLY A 385 -10.70 30.32 34.73
CA GLY A 385 -11.49 31.18 35.57
C GLY A 385 -12.31 32.06 34.62
N GLY A 386 -13.62 31.85 34.61
CA GLY A 386 -14.55 32.81 33.99
C GLY A 386 -15.48 32.27 32.91
N GLN A 387 -15.66 30.97 32.75
CA GLN A 387 -16.87 30.44 32.10
C GLN A 387 -17.42 29.33 32.99
N ASN A 388 -18.66 29.49 33.47
CA ASN A 388 -19.42 28.46 34.20
C ASN A 388 -19.72 27.29 33.25
N VAL A 389 -18.69 26.55 32.84
CA VAL A 389 -18.84 25.34 32.05
C VAL A 389 -18.98 24.21 33.04
N SER A 390 -20.22 23.83 33.35
CA SER A 390 -20.53 22.72 34.25
C SER A 390 -19.81 21.46 33.77
N GLN A 391 -19.25 20.70 34.72
CA GLN A 391 -18.63 19.41 34.42
C GLN A 391 -19.65 18.53 33.68
N PRO A 392 -19.28 17.93 32.54
CA PRO A 392 -20.21 17.15 31.74
C PRO A 392 -20.74 15.95 32.55
N ALA A 393 -21.98 15.55 32.30
CA ALA A 393 -22.52 14.31 32.85
C ALA A 393 -21.95 13.06 32.14
N THR A 394 -21.52 13.20 30.89
CA THR A 394 -20.99 12.12 30.07
C THR A 394 -19.88 12.58 29.12
N VAL A 395 -18.96 11.69 28.81
CA VAL A 395 -17.93 11.86 27.78
C VAL A 395 -18.57 11.72 26.38
N PRO A 396 -18.31 12.66 25.45
CA PRO A 396 -18.91 12.64 24.11
C PRO A 396 -18.68 11.35 23.35
N GLY A 397 -19.64 11.01 22.49
CA GLY A 397 -19.68 9.74 21.78
C GLY A 397 -19.71 9.88 20.26
N ASN A 398 -20.07 8.80 19.57
CA ASN A 398 -20.49 8.89 18.19
C ASN A 398 -21.95 9.38 18.17
N SER A 399 -22.35 10.08 17.12
CA SER A 399 -23.76 10.42 16.97
C SER A 399 -24.62 9.13 16.92
N ARG A 400 -25.86 9.18 17.44
CA ARG A 400 -26.80 8.04 17.43
C ARG A 400 -26.89 7.41 16.04
N SER A 401 -26.82 6.08 15.98
CA SER A 401 -26.95 5.34 14.72
C SER A 401 -28.36 5.50 14.13
N LEU A 402 -28.56 5.18 12.84
CA LEU A 402 -29.90 5.18 12.25
C LEU A 402 -30.85 4.22 12.97
N PHE A 403 -30.34 3.05 13.39
CA PHE A 403 -31.12 2.08 14.15
C PHE A 403 -31.51 2.63 15.54
N ASP A 404 -30.60 3.31 16.24
CA ASP A 404 -30.94 3.95 17.53
C ASP A 404 -31.98 5.05 17.36
N ARG A 405 -31.92 5.82 16.26
CA ARG A 405 -32.90 6.88 15.97
C ARG A 405 -34.26 6.32 15.57
N LEU A 406 -34.30 5.15 14.93
CA LEU A 406 -35.53 4.55 14.41
C LEU A 406 -36.20 3.62 15.43
N PHE A 407 -35.44 3.00 16.34
CA PHE A 407 -35.92 1.95 17.24
C PHE A 407 -35.49 2.12 18.71
N GLY A 408 -34.63 3.08 19.05
CA GLY A 408 -34.27 3.37 20.44
C GLY A 408 -35.41 4.06 21.17
N ARG A 409 -35.87 3.50 22.29
CA ARG A 409 -36.72 4.22 23.26
C ARG A 409 -35.83 5.14 24.10
N ASP A 410 -36.29 6.38 24.26
CA ASP A 410 -35.60 7.47 24.96
C ASP A 410 -35.24 7.17 26.42
#